data_AF-A0A9E3NUP7-F1
#
_entry.id   AF-A0A9E3NUP7-F1
#
_cell.length_a   1.000
_cell.length_b   1.000
_cell.length_c   1.000
_cell.angle_alpha   90.00
_cell.angle_beta   90.00
_cell.angle_gamma   90.00
#
_symmetry.space_group_name_H-M   'P 1'
#
loop_
_entity.id
_entity.type
_entity.pdbx_description
1 polymer ?
#
loop_
_entity_poly.entity_id
_entity_poly.type
_entity_poly.pdbx_seq_one_letter_code
_entity_poly.pdbx_strand_id
1 'polypeptide(L)'
;MSEPPDPLDKRCGSCARFVRVIEKIDENGEVKRHGECLLNVWPSPLYETSTCSQYVKRGTFAAHAKSPTRSRVTRTARSFPTSQGASRPKLEIDLPEELLDMNADEFREVLREVIRDELGVSNAPIGQRWEGGEVVFKPGKEGTQEKRVPIEAVFAKIVMIRDKLRVLEQKINAHPKLAAEEKVQMQQYVTGCYGSLTTFNVLFANKNDQFVGQKGDD
;
A
#
# COMPACT_ATOMS: atom_id res chain seq x y z
N MET A 1 38.16 -17.35 -39.18
CA MET A 1 38.16 -18.14 -37.93
C MET A 1 36.93 -17.71 -37.15
N SER A 2 35.89 -18.54 -37.15
CA SER A 2 34.66 -18.31 -36.40
C SER A 2 34.92 -18.60 -34.92
N GLU A 3 34.75 -17.61 -34.04
CA GLU A 3 34.84 -17.81 -32.59
C GLU A 3 33.82 -18.86 -32.12
N PRO A 4 34.18 -19.75 -31.18
CA PRO A 4 33.23 -20.70 -30.62
C PRO A 4 32.10 -19.96 -29.89
N PRO A 5 30.84 -20.44 -29.98
CA PRO A 5 29.71 -19.79 -29.32
C PRO A 5 29.92 -19.77 -27.79
N ASP A 6 29.76 -18.59 -27.18
CA ASP A 6 29.82 -18.40 -25.73
C ASP A 6 28.80 -19.33 -25.05
N PRO A 7 29.21 -20.23 -24.13
CA PRO A 7 28.31 -21.17 -23.45
C PRO A 7 27.19 -20.47 -22.63
N LEU A 8 27.36 -19.17 -22.35
CA LEU A 8 26.40 -18.34 -21.61
C LEU A 8 25.54 -17.45 -22.52
N ASP A 9 25.59 -17.58 -23.84
CA ASP A 9 24.72 -16.79 -24.74
C ASP A 9 23.24 -17.02 -24.39
N LYS A 10 22.47 -15.92 -24.30
CA LYS A 10 21.06 -15.90 -23.87
C LYS A 10 20.76 -16.43 -22.46
N ARG A 11 21.77 -16.55 -21.59
CA ARG A 11 21.62 -16.90 -20.17
C ARG A 11 21.80 -15.68 -19.26
N CYS A 12 21.39 -15.80 -18.00
CA CYS A 12 21.49 -14.73 -17.01
C CYS A 12 22.93 -14.20 -16.89
N GLY A 13 23.96 -15.05 -16.97
CA GLY A 13 25.37 -14.64 -16.95
C GLY A 13 25.72 -13.58 -18.00
N SER A 14 25.21 -13.71 -19.23
CA SER A 14 25.45 -12.76 -20.33
C SER A 14 24.39 -11.64 -20.43
N CYS A 15 23.43 -11.59 -19.51
CA CYS A 15 22.35 -10.61 -19.50
C CYS A 15 22.82 -9.24 -18.95
N ALA A 16 22.40 -8.15 -19.59
CA ALA A 16 22.66 -6.77 -19.15
C ALA A 16 22.05 -6.43 -17.79
N ARG A 17 21.06 -7.22 -17.33
CA ARG A 17 20.31 -6.99 -16.08
C ARG A 17 20.74 -7.89 -14.93
N PHE A 18 21.75 -8.72 -15.14
CA PHE A 18 22.32 -9.58 -14.10
C PHE A 18 23.33 -8.77 -13.30
N VAL A 19 22.95 -8.43 -12.07
CA VAL A 19 23.65 -7.49 -11.18
C VAL A 19 23.98 -8.15 -9.85
N ARG A 20 24.85 -7.52 -9.04
CA ARG A 20 25.25 -8.03 -7.70
C ARG A 20 25.74 -9.48 -7.74
N VAL A 21 26.66 -9.75 -8.67
CA VAL A 21 27.19 -11.10 -8.92
C VAL A 21 28.22 -11.46 -7.85
N ILE A 22 28.03 -12.61 -7.22
CA ILE A 22 28.91 -13.22 -6.23
C ILE A 22 29.47 -14.51 -6.86
N GLU A 23 30.80 -14.62 -6.84
CA GLU A 23 31.52 -15.80 -7.33
C GLU A 23 31.89 -16.71 -6.15
N LYS A 24 31.64 -18.01 -6.30
CA LYS A 24 32.11 -19.05 -5.37
C LYS A 24 32.90 -20.07 -6.16
N ILE A 25 34.06 -20.46 -5.63
CA ILE A 25 34.91 -21.50 -6.19
C ILE A 25 34.61 -22.78 -5.41
N ASP A 26 34.16 -23.82 -6.10
CA ASP A 26 33.93 -25.13 -5.49
C ASP A 26 35.25 -25.88 -5.29
N GLU A 27 35.23 -26.95 -4.48
CA GLU A 27 36.39 -27.79 -4.16
C GLU A 27 37.07 -28.40 -5.40
N ASN A 28 36.34 -28.50 -6.52
CA ASN A 28 36.82 -28.98 -7.82
C ASN A 28 37.49 -27.88 -8.67
N GLY A 29 37.60 -26.65 -8.16
CA GLY A 29 38.13 -25.49 -8.90
C GLY A 29 37.14 -24.87 -9.90
N GLU A 30 35.88 -25.30 -9.92
CA GLU A 30 34.83 -24.73 -10.76
C GLU A 30 34.30 -23.41 -10.16
N VAL A 31 34.21 -22.36 -10.98
CA VAL A 31 33.68 -21.06 -10.58
C VAL A 31 32.17 -21.04 -10.82
N LYS A 32 31.37 -20.99 -9.75
CA LYS A 32 29.90 -20.80 -9.83
C LYS A 32 29.53 -19.38 -9.49
N ARG A 33 28.81 -18.71 -10.40
CA ARG A 33 28.32 -17.33 -10.17
C ARG A 33 26.81 -17.30 -9.92
N HIS A 34 26.41 -16.57 -8.89
CA HIS A 34 25.01 -16.24 -8.61
C HIS A 34 24.87 -14.75 -8.33
N GLY A 35 23.71 -14.18 -8.61
CA GLY A 35 23.44 -12.76 -8.45
C GLY A 35 21.95 -12.46 -8.44
N GLU A 36 21.59 -11.24 -8.81
CA GLU A 36 20.21 -10.74 -8.77
C GLU A 36 19.76 -10.25 -10.15
N CYS A 37 18.44 -10.29 -10.39
CA CYS A 37 17.82 -9.69 -11.57
C CYS A 37 17.39 -8.26 -11.26
N LEU A 38 17.87 -7.27 -12.01
CA LEU A 38 17.49 -5.85 -11.82
C LEU A 38 15.97 -5.59 -11.92
N LEU A 39 15.23 -6.44 -12.66
CA LEU A 39 13.78 -6.35 -12.81
C LEU A 39 13.00 -7.28 -11.88
N ASN A 40 13.68 -8.02 -10.98
CA ASN A 40 13.08 -9.03 -10.10
C ASN A 40 12.19 -10.05 -10.84
N VAL A 41 12.57 -10.44 -12.07
CA VAL A 41 11.84 -11.47 -12.84
C VAL A 41 11.91 -12.83 -12.14
N TRP A 42 12.99 -13.11 -11.42
CA TRP A 42 13.18 -14.32 -10.61
C TRP A 42 13.66 -13.94 -9.20
N PRO A 43 13.30 -14.73 -8.17
CA PRO A 43 13.76 -14.51 -6.80
C PRO A 43 15.27 -14.76 -6.68
N SER A 44 15.92 -14.00 -5.81
CA SER A 44 17.34 -14.17 -5.45
C SER A 44 17.52 -15.43 -4.58
N PRO A 45 18.62 -16.21 -4.73
CA PRO A 45 19.74 -16.01 -5.64
C PRO A 45 19.53 -16.62 -7.04
N LEU A 46 19.88 -15.87 -8.09
CA LEU A 46 19.77 -16.28 -9.49
C LEU A 46 21.13 -16.73 -10.05
N TYR A 47 21.22 -17.95 -10.58
CA TYR A 47 22.46 -18.48 -11.16
C TYR A 47 22.72 -18.00 -12.59
N GLU A 48 23.98 -17.95 -13.00
CA GLU A 48 24.38 -17.49 -14.34
C GLU A 48 23.89 -18.37 -15.49
N THR A 49 23.63 -19.66 -15.22
CA THR A 49 23.13 -20.64 -16.20
C THR A 49 21.63 -20.55 -16.45
N SER A 50 20.90 -19.79 -15.62
CA SER A 50 19.45 -19.62 -15.75
C SER A 50 19.05 -18.91 -17.04
N THR A 51 17.88 -19.24 -17.59
CA THR A 51 17.31 -18.62 -18.79
C THR A 51 16.09 -17.76 -18.43
N CYS A 52 15.86 -16.69 -19.18
CA CYS A 52 14.78 -15.73 -18.91
C CYS A 52 14.20 -15.19 -20.22
N SER A 53 12.87 -15.03 -20.28
CA SER A 53 12.17 -14.47 -21.44
C SER A 53 12.46 -12.99 -21.66
N GLN A 54 12.92 -12.26 -20.64
CA GLN A 54 13.30 -10.85 -20.71
C GLN A 54 14.82 -10.63 -20.85
N TYR A 55 15.55 -11.65 -21.34
CA TYR A 55 16.98 -11.56 -21.60
C TYR A 55 17.29 -10.38 -22.53
N VAL A 56 18.33 -9.61 -22.17
CA VAL A 56 18.90 -8.59 -23.05
C VAL A 56 20.41 -8.70 -23.02
N LYS A 57 21.02 -8.71 -24.21
CA LYS A 57 22.46 -8.85 -24.39
C LYS A 57 23.22 -7.67 -23.78
N ARG A 58 24.30 -7.93 -23.04
CA ARG A 58 25.20 -6.85 -22.58
C ARG A 58 25.70 -6.03 -23.77
N GLY A 59 25.70 -4.71 -23.63
CA GLY A 59 26.15 -3.79 -24.69
C GLY A 59 25.08 -3.39 -25.72
N THR A 60 23.92 -4.06 -25.80
CA THR A 60 22.80 -3.59 -26.64
C THR A 60 21.91 -2.57 -25.93
N PHE A 61 22.22 -2.24 -24.67
CA PHE A 61 21.54 -1.22 -23.90
C PHE A 61 22.11 0.16 -24.26
N ALA A 62 21.40 0.90 -25.11
CA ALA A 62 21.60 2.34 -25.19
C ALA A 62 20.96 2.97 -23.93
N ALA A 63 21.80 3.47 -23.02
CA ALA A 63 21.30 4.35 -21.98
C ALA A 63 20.66 5.56 -22.67
N HIS A 64 19.39 5.85 -22.40
CA HIS A 64 18.85 7.16 -22.73
C HIS A 64 19.65 8.19 -21.94
N ALA A 65 20.58 8.88 -22.61
CA ALA A 65 21.28 10.02 -22.03
C ALA A 65 20.23 11.00 -21.49
N LYS A 66 20.42 11.47 -20.25
CA LYS A 66 19.63 12.60 -19.74
C LYS A 66 19.78 13.74 -20.75
N SER A 67 18.68 14.14 -21.38
CA SER A 67 18.68 15.20 -22.38
C SER A 67 19.35 16.46 -21.82
N PRO A 68 20.23 17.13 -22.58
CA PRO A 68 20.82 18.38 -22.13
C PRO A 68 19.73 19.45 -22.06
N THR A 69 19.77 20.25 -21.02
CA THR A 69 18.93 21.45 -20.83
C THR A 69 19.03 22.33 -22.07
N ARG A 70 17.98 22.37 -22.89
CA ARG A 70 17.97 23.16 -24.12
C ARG A 70 17.27 24.49 -23.88
N SER A 71 18.03 25.56 -24.08
CA SER A 71 17.61 26.96 -24.07
C SER A 71 16.45 27.21 -25.03
N ARG A 72 15.53 28.07 -24.59
CA ARG A 72 14.30 28.50 -25.25
C ARG A 72 14.58 29.28 -26.55
N VAL A 73 14.08 28.82 -27.69
CA VAL A 73 13.84 29.64 -28.90
C VAL A 73 12.53 29.21 -29.57
N THR A 74 11.85 30.22 -30.14
CA THR A 74 10.47 30.35 -30.60
C THR A 74 10.06 29.46 -31.79
N ARG A 75 8.75 29.15 -31.87
CA ARG A 75 8.09 28.23 -32.81
C ARG A 75 7.86 28.83 -34.21
N THR A 76 7.90 27.97 -35.23
CA THR A 76 6.93 27.90 -36.36
C THR A 76 6.75 26.43 -36.80
N ALA A 77 5.52 26.05 -37.18
CA ALA A 77 5.00 24.66 -37.25
C ALA A 77 4.89 24.10 -38.69
N ARG A 78 5.08 22.78 -38.92
CA ARG A 78 4.06 21.71 -39.19
C ARG A 78 4.82 20.44 -39.65
N SER A 79 4.39 19.18 -39.56
CA SER A 79 3.37 18.44 -38.81
C SER A 79 3.56 16.95 -39.16
N PHE A 80 3.53 16.02 -38.21
CA PHE A 80 3.23 14.60 -38.46
C PHE A 80 2.32 14.05 -37.34
N PRO A 81 1.34 13.20 -37.67
CA PRO A 81 0.33 12.72 -36.74
C PRO A 81 0.93 11.64 -35.87
N THR A 82 0.95 11.85 -34.55
CA THR A 82 1.40 10.82 -33.61
C THR A 82 0.23 10.40 -32.75
N SER A 83 0.01 9.09 -32.77
CA SER A 83 -0.96 8.28 -32.03
C SER A 83 -1.30 8.84 -30.66
N GLN A 84 -2.60 8.84 -30.34
CA GLN A 84 -3.14 9.08 -29.01
C GLN A 84 -2.54 8.08 -28.02
N GLY A 85 -1.43 8.47 -27.38
CA GLY A 85 -1.01 7.87 -26.13
C GLY A 85 -2.08 8.23 -25.11
N ALA A 86 -2.80 7.23 -24.62
CA ALA A 86 -3.71 7.39 -23.50
C ALA A 86 -2.93 8.06 -22.37
N SER A 87 -3.25 9.33 -22.12
CA SER A 87 -2.69 10.11 -21.04
C SER A 87 -2.97 9.35 -19.75
N ARG A 88 -1.91 8.96 -19.04
CA ARG A 88 -2.02 8.71 -17.61
C ARG A 88 -2.74 9.92 -17.02
N PRO A 89 -3.88 9.77 -16.32
CA PRO A 89 -4.53 10.91 -15.71
C PRO A 89 -3.51 11.55 -14.78
N LYS A 90 -3.06 12.75 -15.16
CA LYS A 90 -2.26 13.58 -14.29
C LYS A 90 -3.24 14.00 -13.20
N LEU A 91 -3.12 13.39 -12.02
CA LEU A 91 -3.77 13.91 -10.83
C LEU A 91 -3.16 15.28 -10.61
N GLU A 92 -3.86 16.31 -11.08
CA GLU A 92 -3.57 17.69 -10.73
C GLU A 92 -4.14 17.86 -9.32
N ILE A 93 -3.29 17.54 -8.34
CA ILE A 93 -3.55 17.86 -6.96
C ILE A 93 -3.25 19.34 -6.84
N ASP A 94 -4.32 20.16 -6.86
CA ASP A 94 -4.23 21.58 -6.59
C ASP A 94 -3.98 21.72 -5.07
N LEU A 95 -2.71 21.78 -4.70
CA LEU A 95 -2.28 21.83 -3.31
C LEU A 95 -2.45 23.29 -2.84
N PRO A 96 -3.30 23.58 -1.84
CA PRO A 96 -3.44 24.91 -1.27
C PRO A 96 -2.06 25.49 -0.90
N GLU A 97 -1.83 26.79 -1.15
CA GLU A 97 -0.55 27.46 -0.88
C GLU A 97 -0.09 27.27 0.57
N GLU A 98 -1.02 27.10 1.51
CA GLU A 98 -0.75 26.82 2.94
C GLU A 98 0.03 25.51 3.19
N LEU A 99 -0.04 24.51 2.30
CA LEU A 99 0.75 23.27 2.42
C LEU A 99 2.19 23.41 1.92
N LEU A 100 2.51 24.44 1.13
CA LEU A 100 3.85 24.65 0.56
C LEU A 100 4.82 25.29 1.57
N ASP A 101 4.29 25.93 2.61
CA ASP A 101 5.06 26.56 3.68
C ASP A 101 5.33 25.61 4.87
N MET A 102 4.77 24.40 4.83
CA MET A 102 4.93 23.38 5.88
C MET A 102 6.29 22.68 5.77
N ASN A 103 6.93 22.40 6.91
CA ASN A 103 8.19 21.68 6.89
C ASN A 103 7.99 20.23 6.39
N ALA A 104 9.05 19.60 5.85
CA ALA A 104 8.94 18.29 5.21
C ALA A 104 8.45 17.15 6.14
N ASP A 105 8.62 17.31 7.45
CA ASP A 105 8.20 16.33 8.45
C ASP A 105 6.73 16.56 8.87
N GLU A 106 6.30 17.81 8.94
CA GLU A 106 4.92 18.22 9.15
C GLU A 106 4.04 17.83 7.97
N PHE A 107 4.52 18.05 6.74
CA PHE A 107 3.85 17.56 5.52
C PHE A 107 3.75 16.03 5.50
N ARG A 108 4.78 15.32 5.99
CA ARG A 108 4.74 13.85 6.12
C ARG A 108 3.71 13.39 7.13
N GLU A 109 3.55 14.07 8.26
CA GLU A 109 2.51 13.73 9.24
C GLU A 109 1.12 14.00 8.68
N VAL A 110 0.88 15.17 8.08
CA VAL A 110 -0.41 15.48 7.44
C VAL A 110 -0.74 14.48 6.33
N LEU A 111 0.20 14.17 5.45
CA LEU A 111 -0.04 13.20 4.38
C LEU A 111 -0.30 11.79 4.94
N ARG A 112 0.38 11.42 6.03
CA ARG A 112 0.15 10.14 6.71
C ARG A 112 -1.22 10.11 7.40
N GLU A 113 -1.63 11.22 8.00
CA GLU A 113 -2.95 11.39 8.62
C GLU A 113 -4.05 11.32 7.57
N VAL A 114 -3.93 12.05 6.46
CA VAL A 114 -4.86 11.99 5.33
C VAL A 114 -4.92 10.58 4.73
N ILE A 115 -3.78 9.93 4.51
CA ILE A 115 -3.76 8.55 3.99
C ILE A 115 -4.38 7.58 5.00
N ARG A 116 -4.16 7.77 6.30
CA ARG A 116 -4.76 6.96 7.35
C ARG A 116 -6.26 7.16 7.41
N ASP A 117 -6.74 8.40 7.30
CA ASP A 117 -8.16 8.71 7.27
C ASP A 117 -8.84 8.11 6.02
N GLU A 118 -8.20 8.24 4.85
CA GLU A 118 -8.67 7.64 3.59
C GLU A 118 -8.62 6.09 3.61
N LEU A 119 -7.65 5.51 4.34
CA LEU A 119 -7.57 4.06 4.55
C LEU A 119 -8.42 3.57 5.72
N GLY A 120 -9.04 4.46 6.50
CA GLY A 120 -9.77 4.12 7.72
C GLY A 120 -8.88 3.44 8.76
N VAL A 121 -7.69 3.97 9.00
CA VAL A 121 -6.69 3.52 9.99
C VAL A 121 -6.53 4.61 11.03
N SER A 122 -7.53 4.76 11.88
CA SER A 122 -7.43 5.65 13.04
C SER A 122 -6.61 4.98 14.16
N ASN A 123 -5.68 5.71 14.77
CA ASN A 123 -4.93 5.24 15.94
C ASN A 123 -5.64 5.71 17.21
N ALA A 124 -6.82 5.16 17.49
CA ALA A 124 -7.46 5.40 18.77
C ALA A 124 -6.59 4.77 19.87
N PRO A 125 -6.20 5.49 20.93
CA PRO A 125 -5.48 4.90 22.05
C PRO A 125 -6.42 4.06 22.92
N ILE A 126 -5.94 2.88 23.34
CA ILE A 126 -6.61 2.05 24.34
C ILE A 126 -6.47 2.70 25.72
N GLY A 127 -7.49 2.59 26.57
CA GLY A 127 -7.42 3.09 27.93
C GLY A 127 -6.36 2.36 28.74
N GLN A 128 -5.55 3.10 29.53
CA GLN A 128 -4.42 2.56 30.32
C GLN A 128 -4.78 1.35 31.18
N ARG A 129 -6.01 1.27 31.68
CA ARG A 129 -6.51 0.14 32.48
C ARG A 129 -6.46 -1.21 31.74
N TRP A 130 -6.49 -1.17 30.41
CA TRP A 130 -6.61 -2.33 29.55
C TRP A 130 -5.31 -2.68 28.81
N GLU A 131 -4.23 -1.89 28.98
CA GLU A 131 -2.95 -2.17 28.33
C GLU A 131 -2.36 -3.51 28.79
N GLY A 132 -1.88 -4.32 27.84
CA GLY A 132 -1.31 -5.65 28.09
C GLY A 132 -2.34 -6.69 28.53
N GLY A 133 -3.63 -6.36 28.44
CA GLY A 133 -4.73 -7.25 28.83
C GLY A 133 -5.03 -8.34 27.79
N GLU A 134 -5.92 -9.25 28.17
CA GLU A 134 -6.43 -10.27 27.26
C GLU A 134 -7.94 -10.46 27.42
N VAL A 135 -8.60 -10.78 26.31
CA VAL A 135 -10.00 -11.20 26.26
C VAL A 135 -10.04 -12.73 26.33
N VAL A 136 -10.77 -13.25 27.31
CA VAL A 136 -10.96 -14.69 27.50
C VAL A 136 -12.37 -15.08 27.06
N PHE A 137 -12.47 -15.81 25.96
CA PHE A 137 -13.73 -16.41 25.50
C PHE A 137 -13.93 -17.73 26.23
N LYS A 138 -14.84 -17.73 27.20
CA LYS A 138 -15.23 -18.90 27.98
C LYS A 138 -16.36 -19.67 27.28
N PRO A 139 -16.13 -20.91 26.82
CA PRO A 139 -17.20 -21.72 26.24
C PRO A 139 -18.23 -22.10 27.31
N GLY A 140 -19.52 -22.10 26.95
CA GLY A 140 -20.58 -22.53 27.86
C GLY A 140 -20.65 -24.04 28.12
N LYS A 141 -19.81 -24.84 27.43
CA LYS A 141 -19.76 -26.29 27.55
C LYS A 141 -18.57 -26.70 28.42
N GLU A 142 -18.85 -27.44 29.49
CA GLU A 142 -17.83 -27.99 30.39
C GLU A 142 -16.81 -28.85 29.63
N GLY A 143 -15.53 -28.67 29.97
CA GLY A 143 -14.40 -29.38 29.33
C GLY A 143 -13.85 -28.75 28.05
N THR A 144 -14.36 -27.61 27.60
CA THR A 144 -13.84 -26.92 26.42
C THR A 144 -12.79 -25.88 26.82
N GLN A 145 -11.67 -25.83 26.10
CA GLN A 145 -10.58 -24.89 26.37
C GLN A 145 -11.01 -23.44 26.09
N GLU A 146 -10.64 -22.54 27.00
CA GLU A 146 -10.82 -21.10 26.81
C GLU A 146 -9.95 -20.57 25.68
N LYS A 147 -10.52 -19.71 24.82
CA LYS A 147 -9.74 -19.00 23.80
C LYS A 147 -9.32 -17.65 24.36
N ARG A 148 -8.02 -17.41 24.39
CA ARG A 148 -7.42 -16.14 24.82
C ARG A 148 -6.97 -15.33 23.61
N VAL A 149 -7.28 -14.05 23.61
CA VAL A 149 -6.92 -13.12 22.54
C VAL A 149 -6.41 -11.83 23.17
N PRO A 150 -5.26 -11.28 22.75
CA PRO A 150 -4.80 -9.98 23.23
C PRO A 150 -5.87 -8.91 23.05
N ILE A 151 -6.09 -8.08 24.07
CA ILE A 151 -7.15 -7.07 24.03
C ILE A 151 -6.88 -6.01 22.97
N GLU A 152 -5.62 -5.70 22.69
CA GLU A 152 -5.20 -4.81 21.62
C GLU A 152 -5.61 -5.34 20.25
N ALA A 153 -5.55 -6.67 20.05
CA ALA A 153 -5.98 -7.29 18.81
C ALA A 153 -7.50 -7.17 18.61
N VAL A 154 -8.29 -7.32 19.68
CA VAL A 154 -9.75 -7.12 19.63
C VAL A 154 -10.07 -5.63 19.42
N PHE A 155 -9.40 -4.75 20.15
CA PHE A 155 -9.58 -3.31 20.06
C PHE A 155 -9.26 -2.78 18.65
N ALA A 156 -8.16 -3.22 18.04
CA ALA A 156 -7.85 -2.89 16.65
C ALA A 156 -8.97 -3.32 15.69
N LYS A 157 -9.63 -4.46 15.93
CA LYS A 157 -10.77 -4.91 15.12
C LYS A 157 -11.99 -3.99 15.30
N ILE A 158 -12.26 -3.55 16.53
CA ILE A 158 -13.33 -2.59 16.84
C ILE A 158 -13.09 -1.25 16.15
N VAL A 159 -11.86 -0.73 16.23
CA VAL A 159 -11.47 0.51 15.55
C VAL A 159 -11.61 0.39 14.03
N MET A 160 -11.18 -0.72 13.43
CA MET A 160 -11.39 -0.96 11.99
C MET A 160 -12.87 -1.02 11.59
N ILE A 161 -13.76 -1.52 12.46
CA ILE A 161 -15.21 -1.51 12.19
C ILE A 161 -15.74 -0.08 12.21
N ARG A 162 -15.33 0.73 13.21
CA ARG A 162 -15.67 2.15 13.30
C ARG A 162 -15.35 2.88 12.01
N ASP A 163 -14.13 2.68 11.52
CA ASP A 163 -13.63 3.42 10.37
C ASP A 163 -14.33 2.99 9.09
N LYS A 164 -14.65 1.69 8.94
CA LYS A 164 -15.48 1.20 7.83
C LYS A 164 -16.91 1.76 7.85
N LEU A 165 -17.52 1.89 9.03
CA LEU A 165 -18.85 2.48 9.17
C LEU A 165 -18.83 3.97 8.80
N ARG A 166 -17.80 4.72 9.20
CA ARG A 166 -17.61 6.13 8.82
C ARG A 166 -17.50 6.29 7.30
N VAL A 167 -16.66 5.47 6.65
CA VAL A 167 -16.53 5.49 5.18
C VAL A 167 -17.83 5.08 4.49
N LEU A 168 -18.55 4.11 5.03
CA LEU A 168 -19.85 3.69 4.49
C LEU A 168 -20.87 4.83 4.53
N GLU A 169 -20.94 5.55 5.65
CA GLU A 169 -21.81 6.72 5.83
C GLU A 169 -21.50 7.83 4.82
N GLN A 170 -20.23 8.17 4.66
CA GLN A 170 -19.78 9.15 3.66
C GLN A 170 -20.18 8.73 2.23
N LYS A 171 -20.01 7.45 1.89
CA LYS A 171 -20.42 6.90 0.58
C LYS A 171 -21.93 6.99 0.36
N ILE A 172 -22.74 6.70 1.37
CA ILE A 172 -24.20 6.84 1.30
C ILE A 172 -24.58 8.31 1.05
N ASN A 173 -23.93 9.24 1.77
CA ASN A 173 -24.18 10.67 1.63
C ASN A 173 -23.85 11.18 0.22
N ALA A 174 -22.69 10.80 -0.30
CA ALA A 174 -22.19 11.20 -1.62
C ALA A 174 -22.83 10.44 -2.80
N HIS A 175 -23.66 9.42 -2.54
CA HIS A 175 -24.20 8.60 -3.62
C HIS A 175 -25.18 9.38 -4.51
N PRO A 176 -24.96 9.47 -5.84
CA PRO A 176 -25.74 10.34 -6.72
C PRO A 176 -27.09 9.76 -7.12
N LYS A 177 -27.31 8.45 -6.96
CA LYS A 177 -28.54 7.75 -7.42
C LYS A 177 -29.51 7.36 -6.31
N LEU A 178 -29.13 7.58 -5.03
CA LEU A 178 -30.00 7.24 -3.91
C LEU A 178 -30.97 8.38 -3.65
N ALA A 179 -32.25 8.05 -3.48
CA ALA A 179 -33.27 9.04 -3.10
C ALA A 179 -33.05 9.51 -1.65
N ALA A 180 -33.57 10.69 -1.30
CA ALA A 180 -33.38 11.26 0.04
C ALA A 180 -33.91 10.35 1.15
N GLU A 181 -35.08 9.73 0.96
CA GLU A 181 -35.68 8.80 1.94
C GLU A 181 -34.82 7.55 2.14
N GLU A 182 -34.28 6.97 1.07
CA GLU A 182 -33.40 5.80 1.14
C GLU A 182 -32.08 6.12 1.87
N LYS A 183 -31.51 7.32 1.63
CA LYS A 183 -30.33 7.78 2.35
C LYS A 183 -30.60 7.87 3.86
N VAL A 184 -31.73 8.47 4.24
CA VAL A 184 -32.13 8.60 5.65
C VAL A 184 -32.31 7.23 6.29
N GLN A 185 -32.98 6.29 5.60
CA GLN A 185 -33.16 4.93 6.13
C GLN A 185 -31.81 4.21 6.34
N MET A 186 -30.88 4.32 5.38
CA MET A 186 -29.55 3.74 5.52
C MET A 186 -28.73 4.40 6.65
N GLN A 187 -28.80 5.72 6.79
CA GLN A 187 -28.17 6.45 7.89
C GLN A 187 -28.71 6.03 9.26
N GLN A 188 -30.02 5.75 9.37
CA GLN A 188 -30.60 5.21 10.60
C GLN A 188 -30.03 3.82 10.95
N TYR A 189 -29.86 2.94 9.96
CA TYR A 189 -29.21 1.65 10.19
C TYR A 189 -27.75 1.79 10.64
N VAL A 190 -26.98 2.68 10.00
CA VAL A 190 -25.60 2.99 10.41
C VAL A 190 -25.57 3.53 11.85
N THR A 191 -26.50 4.43 12.20
CA THR A 191 -26.65 4.95 13.56
C THR A 191 -26.98 3.84 14.57
N GLY A 192 -27.83 2.88 14.20
CA GLY A 192 -28.10 1.68 15.00
C GLY A 192 -26.87 0.79 15.20
N CYS A 193 -26.03 0.65 14.17
CA CYS A 193 -24.74 -0.04 14.28
C CYS A 193 -23.79 0.68 15.25
N TYR A 194 -23.73 2.02 15.23
CA TYR A 194 -22.95 2.75 16.23
C TYR A 194 -23.49 2.56 17.65
N GLY A 195 -24.81 2.52 17.81
CA GLY A 195 -25.47 2.22 19.08
C GLY A 195 -25.06 0.88 19.68
N SER A 196 -25.05 -0.19 18.88
CA SER A 196 -24.67 -1.53 19.37
C SER A 196 -23.19 -1.64 19.72
N LEU A 197 -22.33 -0.79 19.16
CA LEU A 197 -20.90 -0.75 19.46
C LEU A 197 -20.55 0.09 20.70
N THR A 198 -21.50 0.86 21.26
CA THR A 198 -21.28 1.68 22.47
C THR A 198 -20.84 0.86 23.69
N THR A 199 -21.17 -0.44 23.75
CA THR A 199 -20.68 -1.36 24.79
C THR A 199 -19.16 -1.39 24.88
N PHE A 200 -18.45 -1.15 23.77
CA PHE A 200 -16.99 -1.14 23.72
C PHE A 200 -16.36 0.21 24.10
N ASN A 201 -17.16 1.24 24.41
CA ASN A 201 -16.65 2.57 24.76
C ASN A 201 -15.69 2.58 25.95
N VAL A 202 -15.82 1.59 26.85
CA VAL A 202 -14.94 1.39 28.01
C VAL A 202 -13.47 1.14 27.64
N LEU A 203 -13.21 0.70 26.41
CA LEU A 203 -11.86 0.41 25.92
C LEU A 203 -11.11 1.64 25.41
N PHE A 204 -11.82 2.73 25.08
CA PHE A 204 -11.21 3.93 24.52
C PHE A 204 -10.65 4.84 25.62
N ALA A 205 -9.43 5.35 25.43
CA ALA A 205 -8.86 6.34 26.35
C ALA A 205 -9.54 7.71 26.19
N ASN A 206 -9.86 8.10 24.97
CA ASN A 206 -10.44 9.40 24.64
C ASN A 206 -11.95 9.29 24.41
N LYS A 207 -12.70 10.27 24.92
CA LYS A 207 -14.15 10.36 24.66
C LYS A 207 -14.50 10.64 23.20
N ASN A 208 -13.67 11.40 22.49
CA ASN A 208 -13.90 11.75 21.08
C ASN A 208 -13.82 10.53 20.14
N ASP A 209 -13.15 9.47 20.60
CA ASP A 209 -12.99 8.23 19.86
C ASP A 209 -14.15 7.24 20.10
N GLN A 210 -15.00 7.51 21.07
CA GLN A 210 -16.09 6.62 21.45
C GLN A 210 -17.20 6.60 20.39
N PHE A 211 -17.91 5.48 20.35
CA PHE A 211 -19.12 5.34 19.56
C PHE A 211 -20.25 6.18 20.17
N VAL A 212 -20.96 6.91 19.31
CA VAL A 212 -22.16 7.66 19.67
C VAL A 212 -23.30 7.08 18.85
N GLY A 213 -24.26 6.44 19.52
CA GLY A 213 -25.48 5.95 18.89
C GLY A 213 -26.70 6.79 19.27
N GLN A 214 -27.87 6.36 18.78
CA GLN A 214 -29.13 6.84 19.32
C GLN A 214 -29.19 6.51 20.82
N LYS A 215 -29.39 7.53 21.66
CA LYS A 215 -29.76 7.30 23.05
C LYS A 215 -31.10 6.57 23.03
N GLY A 216 -31.14 5.36 23.58
CA GLY A 216 -32.40 4.74 23.94
C GLY A 216 -33.07 5.63 24.98
N ASP A 217 -34.27 6.11 24.67
CA ASP A 217 -35.21 6.58 25.68
C ASP A 217 -35.72 5.31 26.38
N ASP A 218 -35.02 4.89 27.43
CA ASP A 218 -35.45 3.86 28.39
C ASP A 218 -35.32 4.43 29.80
#